data_AF-A0A2A3ERM2-F1
#
_entry.id   AF-A0A2A3ERM2-F1
#
_cell.length_a   1.000
_cell.length_b   1.000
_cell.length_c   1.000
_cell.angle_alpha   90.00
_cell.angle_beta   90.00
_cell.angle_gamma   90.00
#
_symmetry.space_group_name_H-M   'P 1'
#
loop_
_entity.id
_entity.type
_entity.pdbx_description
1 polymer ?
#
loop_
_entity_poly.entity_id
_entity_poly.type
_entity_poly.pdbx_seq_one_letter_code
_entity_poly.pdbx_strand_id
1 'polypeptide(L)'
;MSHIMSGRPMKFPYTIAAKITRFPFHHYFIKSETGWVFRYWAISILICAPLWYKFQQLSHNPENVKKWDEIHKHQFSGEMRH
;
A
#
# COMPACT_ATOMS: atom_id res chain seq x y z
N MET A 1 -13.68 32.89 -22.18
CA MET A 1 -12.48 32.97 -21.34
C MET A 1 -12.94 33.02 -19.87
N SER A 2 -13.08 31.89 -19.19
CA SER A 2 -13.53 31.86 -17.80
C SER A 2 -12.36 32.16 -16.86
N HIS A 3 -12.43 33.30 -16.17
CA HIS A 3 -11.49 33.62 -15.09
C HIS A 3 -11.69 32.63 -13.94
N ILE A 4 -10.77 31.67 -13.80
CA ILE A 4 -10.65 30.87 -12.58
C ILE A 4 -10.12 31.83 -11.51
N MET A 5 -10.99 32.25 -10.59
CA MET A 5 -10.60 33.07 -9.44
C MET A 5 -9.65 32.26 -8.57
N SER A 6 -8.34 32.41 -8.80
CA SER A 6 -7.29 31.88 -7.94
C SER A 6 -7.50 32.44 -6.53
N GLY A 7 -8.00 31.59 -5.63
CA GLY A 7 -8.17 31.94 -4.22
C GLY A 7 -6.88 32.50 -3.60
N ARG A 8 -7.03 33.22 -2.48
CA ARG A 8 -5.90 33.85 -1.77
C ARG A 8 -4.74 32.86 -1.59
N PRO A 9 -3.51 33.20 -2.03
CA PRO A 9 -2.36 32.33 -1.84
C PRO A 9 -2.09 32.12 -0.35
N MET A 10 -1.71 30.90 0.02
CA MET A 10 -1.45 30.55 1.40
C MET A 10 -0.22 31.32 1.94
N LYS A 11 -0.30 31.86 3.17
CA LYS A 11 0.74 32.74 3.75
C LYS A 11 2.13 32.09 3.84
N PHE A 12 2.20 30.77 4.05
CA PHE A 12 3.45 30.02 4.19
C PHE A 12 3.52 28.84 3.21
N PRO A 13 3.83 29.09 1.92
CA PRO A 13 3.77 28.08 0.86
C PRO A 13 4.91 27.05 0.86
N TYR A 14 5.83 27.13 1.82
CA TYR A 14 7.02 26.28 1.92
C TYR A 14 6.91 25.17 2.97
N THR A 15 5.86 25.19 3.79
CA THR A 15 5.63 24.13 4.78
C THR A 15 5.23 22.83 4.08
N ILE A 16 5.47 21.69 4.73
CA ILE A 16 5.09 20.38 4.18
C ILE A 16 3.57 20.33 3.94
N ALA A 17 2.78 20.87 4.86
CA ALA A 17 1.33 21.00 4.71
C ALA A 17 0.95 21.84 3.47
N ALA A 18 1.66 22.94 3.20
CA ALA A 18 1.45 23.77 2.00
C ALA A 18 1.67 23.02 0.70
N LYS A 19 2.72 22.19 0.66
CA LYS A 19 3.07 21.41 -0.52
C LYS A 19 2.02 20.33 -0.79
N ILE A 20 1.49 19.72 0.27
CA ILE A 20 0.40 18.75 0.19
C ILE A 20 -0.87 19.46 -0.34
N THR A 21 -1.33 20.56 0.27
CA THR A 21 -2.56 21.22 -0.18
C THR A 21 -2.48 21.78 -1.60
N ARG A 22 -1.28 22.14 -2.07
CA ARG A 22 -1.04 22.59 -3.44
C ARG A 22 -1.03 21.46 -4.46
N PHE A 23 -0.81 20.21 -4.04
CA PHE A 23 -0.91 19.07 -4.93
C PHE A 23 -2.38 18.82 -5.29
N PRO A 24 -2.76 18.77 -6.58
CA PRO A 24 -4.16 18.66 -6.98
C PRO A 24 -4.65 17.21 -6.84
N PHE A 25 -4.76 16.72 -5.60
CA PHE A 25 -5.22 15.36 -5.28
C PHE A 25 -6.55 15.04 -5.94
N HIS A 26 -7.51 15.97 -5.91
CA HIS A 26 -8.80 15.74 -6.57
C HIS A 26 -8.66 15.53 -8.08
N HIS A 27 -7.74 16.24 -8.74
CA HIS A 27 -7.51 16.08 -10.18
C HIS A 27 -6.93 14.70 -10.49
N TYR A 28 -5.91 14.25 -9.75
CA TYR A 28 -5.26 12.97 -10.01
C TYR A 28 -6.08 11.75 -9.57
N PHE A 29 -6.92 11.86 -8.55
CA PHE A 29 -7.63 10.71 -8.00
C PHE A 29 -9.08 10.58 -8.49
N ILE A 30 -9.74 11.69 -8.83
CA ILE A 30 -11.18 11.71 -9.11
C ILE A 30 -11.47 12.14 -10.56
N LYS A 31 -10.70 13.09 -11.12
CA LYS A 31 -11.03 13.74 -12.39
C LYS A 31 -10.21 13.25 -13.59
N SER A 32 -8.99 12.76 -13.37
CA SER A 32 -8.06 12.33 -14.42
C SER A 32 -8.41 10.92 -14.91
N GLU A 33 -8.50 10.73 -16.23
CA GLU A 33 -8.72 9.42 -16.87
C GLU A 33 -7.59 8.42 -16.55
N THR A 34 -6.37 8.90 -16.31
CA THR A 34 -5.22 8.06 -15.89
C THR A 34 -5.23 7.72 -14.40
N GLY A 35 -6.02 8.44 -13.59
CA GLY A 35 -6.15 8.25 -12.14
C GLY A 35 -6.89 6.99 -11.72
N TRP A 36 -7.63 6.36 -12.64
CA TRP A 36 -8.42 5.16 -12.39
C TRP A 36 -7.60 3.99 -11.84
N VAL A 37 -6.38 3.75 -12.34
CA VAL A 37 -5.49 2.66 -11.88
C VAL A 37 -5.17 2.84 -10.41
N PHE A 38 -4.77 4.05 -10.01
CA PHE A 38 -4.43 4.33 -8.61
C PHE A 38 -5.65 4.15 -7.70
N ARG A 39 -6.83 4.59 -8.16
CA ARG A 39 -8.09 4.43 -7.42
C ARG A 39 -8.45 2.96 -7.22
N TYR A 40 -8.46 2.16 -8.29
CA TYR A 40 -8.79 0.74 -8.20
C TYR A 40 -7.72 -0.06 -7.44
N TRP A 41 -6.44 0.32 -7.56
CA TRP A 41 -5.36 -0.28 -6.79
C TRP A 41 -5.54 -0.02 -5.29
N ALA A 42 -5.84 1.22 -4.88
CA ALA A 42 -6.09 1.56 -3.48
C ALA A 42 -7.34 0.84 -2.93
N ILE A 43 -8.42 0.78 -3.72
CA ILE A 43 -9.64 0.03 -3.35
C ILE A 43 -9.34 -1.47 -3.24
N SER A 44 -8.59 -2.03 -4.18
CA SER A 44 -8.21 -3.45 -4.16
C SER A 44 -7.37 -3.78 -2.94
N ILE A 45 -6.41 -2.94 -2.56
CA ILE A 45 -5.64 -3.14 -1.32
C ILE A 45 -6.55 -3.14 -0.10
N LEU A 46 -7.50 -2.20 -0.01
CA LEU A 46 -8.43 -2.14 1.11
C LEU A 46 -9.30 -3.41 1.21
N ILE A 47 -9.77 -3.93 0.07
CA ILE A 47 -10.57 -5.15 0.03
C ILE A 47 -9.72 -6.40 0.31
N CYS A 48 -8.50 -6.45 -0.20
CA CYS A 48 -7.58 -7.58 -0.02
C CYS A 48 -6.90 -7.60 1.35
N ALA A 49 -6.78 -6.45 2.04
CA ALA A 49 -6.17 -6.37 3.36
C ALA A 49 -6.76 -7.34 4.41
N PRO A 50 -8.10 -7.44 4.59
CA PRO A 50 -8.67 -8.41 5.53
C PRO A 50 -8.45 -9.86 5.09
N LEU A 51 -8.47 -10.14 3.77
CA LEU A 51 -8.17 -11.47 3.25
C LEU A 51 -6.72 -11.86 3.56
N TRP A 52 -5.78 -10.94 3.31
CA TRP A 52 -4.37 -11.15 3.59
C TRP A 52 -4.10 -11.35 5.09
N TYR A 53 -4.79 -10.60 5.95
CA TYR A 53 -4.69 -10.78 7.40
C TYR A 53 -5.12 -12.19 7.85
N LYS A 54 -6.12 -12.79 7.19
CA LYS A 54 -6.54 -14.17 7.46
C LYS A 54 -5.52 -15.19 6.94
N PHE A 55 -4.98 -14.98 5.74
CA PHE A 55 -3.92 -15.84 5.21
C PHE A 55 -2.67 -15.78 6.08
N GLN A 56 -2.29 -14.60 6.57
CA GLN A 56 -1.15 -14.43 7.46
C GLN A 56 -1.32 -15.21 8.77
N GLN A 57 -2.51 -15.16 9.38
CA GLN A 57 -2.81 -15.95 10.60
C GLN A 57 -2.74 -17.45 10.34
N LEU A 58 -3.27 -17.93 9.20
CA LEU A 58 -3.21 -19.34 8.85
C LEU A 58 -1.76 -19.80 8.64
N SER A 59 -0.95 -18.99 7.96
CA SER A 59 0.47 -19.28 7.75
C SER A 59 1.29 -19.27 9.04
N HIS A 60 0.94 -18.43 10.01
CA HIS A 60 1.64 -18.32 11.30
C HIS A 60 1.04 -19.22 12.39
N ASN A 61 0.19 -20.19 12.05
CA ASN A 61 -0.29 -21.19 13.01
C ASN A 61 0.94 -21.92 13.62
N PRO A 62 1.02 -22.06 14.96
CA PRO A 62 2.16 -22.71 15.62
C PRO A 62 2.51 -24.09 15.06
N GLU A 63 1.55 -24.86 14.57
CA GLU A 63 1.80 -26.16 13.94
C GLU A 63 2.58 -26.03 12.62
N ASN A 64 2.21 -25.04 11.78
CA ASN A 64 2.88 -24.77 10.51
C ASN A 64 4.28 -24.21 10.73
N VAL A 65 4.47 -23.37 11.75
CA VAL A 65 5.78 -22.82 12.12
C VAL A 65 6.72 -23.92 12.58
N LYS A 66 6.26 -24.84 13.43
CA LYS A 66 7.07 -25.99 13.88
C LYS A 66 7.48 -26.89 12.71
N LYS A 67 6.54 -27.22 11.82
CA LYS A 67 6.82 -28.01 10.62
C LYS A 67 7.84 -27.32 9.72
N TRP A 68 7.73 -26.00 9.54
CA TRP A 68 8.71 -25.25 8.76
C TRP A 68 10.08 -25.20 9.44
N ASP A 69 10.15 -25.05 10.76
CA ASP A 69 11.39 -25.07 11.53
C ASP A 69 12.09 -26.45 11.43
N GLU A 70 11.34 -27.55 11.47
CA GLU A 70 11.84 -28.90 11.23
C GLU A 70 12.41 -29.06 9.81
N ILE A 71 11.67 -28.61 8.78
CA ILE A 71 12.15 -28.63 7.38
C ILE A 71 13.43 -27.81 7.22
N HIS A 72 13.49 -26.61 7.80
CA HIS A 72 14.69 -25.76 7.75
C HIS A 72 15.86 -26.46 8.46
N LYS A 73 15.65 -27.05 9.64
CA LYS A 73 16.70 -27.81 10.34
C LYS A 73 17.24 -28.94 9.49
N HIS A 74 16.39 -29.71 8.80
CA HIS A 74 16.83 -30.78 7.88
C HIS A 74 17.56 -30.25 6.63
N GLN A 75 17.18 -29.07 6.12
CA GLN A 75 17.87 -28.44 4.99
C GLN A 75 19.28 -27.95 5.37
N PHE A 76 19.46 -27.41 6.57
CA PHE A 76 20.74 -26.85 7.03
C PHE A 76 21.60 -27.83 7.84
N SER A 77 21.06 -28.99 8.26
CA SER A 77 21.83 -30.04 8.94
C SER A 77 22.83 -30.77 8.02
N GLY A 78 22.78 -30.53 6.71
CA GLY A 78 23.68 -31.16 5.74
C GLY A 78 23.36 -32.63 5.44
N GLU A 79 22.25 -33.16 5.96
CA GLU A 79 21.75 -34.52 5.67
C GLU A 79 21.17 -34.64 4.25
N MET A 80 20.64 -33.54 3.69
CA MET A 80 20.27 -33.49 2.26
C MET A 80 21.51 -33.23 1.40
N ARG A 81 22.31 -34.27 1.18
CA ARG A 81 23.20 -34.35 0.02
C ARG A 81 22.38 -34.81 -1.19
N HIS A 82 22.41 -34.02 -2.27
CA HIS A 82 21.87 -34.39 -3.57
C HIS A 82 22.56 -35.64 -4.12
#